data_AF-A0A1W4XRJ1-F1
#
_entry.id   AF-A0A1W4XRJ1-F1
#
_cell.length_a   1.000
_cell.length_b   1.000
_cell.length_c   1.000
_cell.angle_alpha   90.00
_cell.angle_beta   90.00
_cell.angle_gamma   90.00
#
_symmetry.space_group_name_H-M   'P 1'
#
loop_
_entity.id
_entity.type
_entity.pdbx_description
1 polymer ?
#
loop_
_entity_poly.entity_id
_entity_poly.type
_entity_poly.pdbx_seq_one_letter_code
_entity_poly.pdbx_strand_id
1 'polypeptide(L)'
;MYGRRGLEIEFDDDEDDDDEPFIVDIQVQDESTTLDVSDDQLQETVDKEDTNLPQILAVAFACVLEDTVDQLGTISNMAGLPRIRKKNEEGKIDETLEELKRHIGSGNIFDPEILAPAEEALQYQKLLKFQKDVHLVRDILEQTINNLATLNNFDCLVDKINEYQTKRVQEKNFLESARENREKLENLQKAFDIEKSEAEREIQEKSEEIGKIKDEIENTIFENGVKMRYVSKWENSRTELNNFIIDTTEENYLNKIKTLNTEIEREKRINKEIETYISQTQEEYEDKILEWMERYDTEIEQLDMDIQVIKEKIESQQLKYAEVKNTYEEHRKFVE
;
A
#
# COMPACT_ATOMS: atom_id res chain seq x y z
N MET A 1 17.03 -43.94 -9.50
CA MET A 1 18.01 -42.96 -9.03
C MET A 1 18.26 -41.94 -10.14
N TYR A 2 17.53 -40.83 -10.16
CA TYR A 2 17.93 -39.64 -10.92
C TYR A 2 17.56 -38.41 -10.10
N GLY A 3 18.56 -37.54 -9.91
CA GLY A 3 18.64 -36.58 -8.82
C GLY A 3 17.66 -35.42 -8.92
N ARG A 4 17.08 -35.08 -7.76
CA ARG A 4 16.55 -33.75 -7.48
C ARG A 4 17.73 -32.79 -7.42
N ARG A 5 17.87 -31.90 -8.40
CA ARG A 5 18.55 -30.62 -8.17
C ARG A 5 17.49 -29.69 -7.58
N GLY A 6 17.64 -29.38 -6.29
CA GLY A 6 16.96 -28.24 -5.71
C GLY A 6 17.46 -27.00 -6.42
N LEU A 7 16.53 -26.18 -6.92
CA LEU A 7 16.82 -24.76 -7.09
C LEU A 7 16.88 -24.19 -5.66
N GLU A 8 18.09 -23.92 -5.18
CA GLU A 8 18.29 -22.92 -4.13
C GLU A 8 17.90 -21.58 -4.73
N ILE A 9 16.83 -21.01 -4.17
CA ILE A 9 16.46 -19.61 -4.37
C ILE A 9 17.30 -18.87 -3.33
N GLU A 10 18.44 -18.32 -3.77
CA GLU A 10 19.15 -17.29 -3.01
C GLU A 10 18.22 -16.07 -2.96
N PHE A 11 17.72 -15.78 -1.76
CA PHE A 11 17.17 -14.48 -1.43
C PHE A 11 18.38 -13.60 -1.10
N ASP A 12 18.67 -12.64 -1.97
CA ASP A 12 19.54 -11.53 -1.63
C ASP A 12 18.80 -10.69 -0.59
N ASP A 13 19.10 -10.95 0.69
CA ASP A 13 18.82 -10.06 1.80
C ASP A 13 19.80 -8.88 1.70
N ASP A 14 19.51 -7.94 0.80
CA ASP A 14 20.09 -6.60 0.83
C ASP A 14 19.35 -5.79 1.92
N GLU A 15 19.72 -6.07 3.18
CA GLU A 15 19.55 -5.15 4.31
C GLU A 15 20.51 -3.96 4.11
N ASP A 16 20.09 -2.96 3.34
CA ASP A 16 20.60 -1.59 3.45
C ASP A 16 19.52 -0.73 4.11
N ASP A 17 19.33 -0.98 5.41
CA ASP A 17 18.81 0.00 6.36
C ASP A 17 19.84 1.13 6.48
N ASP A 18 19.65 2.23 5.76
CA ASP A 18 20.25 3.54 6.08
C ASP A 18 19.34 4.68 5.57
N ASP A 19 18.02 4.55 5.79
CA ASP A 19 17.14 5.73 5.90
C ASP A 19 17.36 6.35 7.30
N GLU A 20 18.52 6.98 7.52
CA GLU A 20 18.58 8.00 8.57
C GLU A 20 17.75 9.18 8.08
N PRO A 21 16.61 9.52 8.74
CA PRO A 21 15.98 10.79 8.48
C PRO A 21 17.01 11.86 8.80
N PHE A 22 17.30 12.72 7.83
CA PHE A 22 18.04 13.96 8.05
C PHE A 22 17.16 14.83 8.97
N ILE A 23 17.22 14.56 10.28
CA ILE A 23 16.78 15.46 11.31
C ILE A 23 17.75 16.61 11.21
N VAL A 24 17.40 17.61 10.40
CA VAL A 24 17.94 18.94 10.61
C VAL A 24 17.45 19.32 12.00
N ASP A 25 18.34 19.12 12.98
CA ASP A 25 18.27 19.72 14.29
C ASP A 25 18.17 21.23 14.05
N ILE A 26 16.94 21.70 13.88
CA ILE A 26 16.61 23.09 14.11
C ILE A 26 16.80 23.23 15.61
N GLN A 27 18.04 23.49 16.00
CA GLN A 27 18.32 24.24 17.22
C GLN A 27 17.57 25.56 17.04
N VAL A 28 16.28 25.54 17.39
CA VAL A 28 15.64 26.69 17.97
C VAL A 28 16.46 26.91 19.24
N GLN A 29 17.54 27.66 19.09
CA GLN A 29 18.07 28.42 20.19
C GLN A 29 16.88 29.27 20.63
N ASP A 30 16.13 28.75 21.59
CA ASP A 30 15.56 29.53 22.67
C ASP A 30 16.74 30.19 23.39
N GLU A 31 17.42 31.09 22.69
CA GLU A 31 17.87 32.30 23.32
C GLU A 31 16.57 33.01 23.67
N SER A 32 16.03 32.64 24.84
CA SER A 32 15.42 33.63 25.71
C SER A 32 16.49 34.68 25.94
N THR A 33 16.65 35.58 24.97
CA THR A 33 17.13 36.93 25.22
C THR A 33 16.03 37.51 26.08
N THR A 34 16.11 37.20 27.38
CA THR A 34 15.84 38.15 28.43
C THR A 34 16.39 39.46 27.90
N LEU A 35 15.45 40.29 27.42
CA LEU A 35 15.65 41.69 27.15
C LEU A 35 16.05 42.29 28.50
N ASP A 36 17.32 42.13 28.84
CA ASP A 36 18.05 42.98 29.75
C ASP A 36 18.24 44.29 28.98
N VAL A 37 17.11 44.98 28.77
CA VAL A 37 17.12 46.40 28.48
C VAL A 37 17.61 46.99 29.78
N SER A 38 18.94 47.10 29.87
CA SER A 38 19.60 47.94 30.85
C SER A 38 18.92 49.31 30.72
N ASP A 39 18.05 49.56 31.69
CA ASP A 39 17.21 50.74 31.85
C ASP A 39 18.10 51.90 32.33
N ASP A 40 19.17 52.13 31.57
CA ASP A 40 20.34 52.90 31.95
C ASP A 40 20.63 53.95 30.86
N GLN A 41 19.59 54.73 30.57
CA GLN A 41 19.68 56.02 29.89
C GLN A 41 18.67 56.98 30.54
N LEU A 42 19.07 57.52 31.70
CA LEU A 42 18.72 58.86 32.18
C LEU A 42 17.21 59.15 32.29
N GLN A 43 16.57 58.51 33.26
CA GLN A 43 15.54 59.20 34.04
C GLN A 43 16.25 60.21 34.94
N GLU A 44 16.54 61.38 34.39
CA GLU A 44 16.72 62.59 35.19
C GLU A 44 15.32 62.96 35.71
N THR A 45 14.83 62.20 36.68
CA THR A 45 13.65 62.57 37.45
C THR A 45 14.03 63.84 38.18
N VAL A 46 13.47 64.97 37.74
CA VAL A 46 13.47 66.18 38.56
C VAL A 46 12.82 65.79 39.88
N ASP A 47 13.63 65.70 40.93
CA ASP A 47 13.17 65.34 42.27
C ASP A 47 12.02 66.27 42.65
N LYS A 48 10.89 65.68 43.05
CA LYS A 48 9.66 66.40 43.43
C LYS A 48 9.84 67.36 44.62
N GLU A 49 11.03 67.41 45.23
CA GLU A 49 11.33 68.24 46.38
C GLU A 49 11.63 69.72 46.02
N ASP A 50 11.92 70.04 44.75
CA ASP A 50 12.33 71.38 44.30
C ASP A 50 11.24 72.18 43.55
N THR A 51 9.99 71.73 43.54
CA THR A 51 8.93 72.38 42.73
C THR A 51 8.23 73.56 43.41
N ASN A 52 8.57 73.86 44.67
CA ASN A 52 8.00 74.96 45.44
C ASN A 52 8.81 76.24 45.28
N LEU A 53 8.20 77.27 44.70
CA LEU A 53 8.83 78.56 44.49
C LEU A 53 8.47 79.55 45.61
N PRO A 54 9.40 80.43 46.02
CA PRO A 54 9.06 81.58 46.86
C PRO A 54 7.94 82.41 46.21
N GLN A 55 6.95 82.85 46.98
CA GLN A 55 5.73 83.49 46.48
C GLN A 55 5.98 84.66 45.50
N ILE A 56 6.99 85.50 45.76
CA ILE A 56 7.35 86.62 44.88
C ILE A 56 7.85 86.11 43.51
N LEU A 57 8.59 85.02 43.52
CA LEU A 57 9.15 84.41 42.31
C LEU A 57 8.07 83.65 41.53
N ALA A 58 7.16 82.96 42.22
CA ALA A 58 6.00 82.30 41.61
C ALA A 58 5.08 83.30 40.87
N VAL A 59 4.80 84.44 41.49
CA VAL A 59 4.00 85.53 40.87
C VAL A 59 4.74 86.15 39.68
N ALA A 60 6.05 86.39 39.80
CA ALA A 60 6.84 86.92 38.68
C ALA A 60 6.84 85.97 37.47
N PHE A 61 6.99 84.66 37.70
CA PHE A 61 6.89 83.66 36.63
C PHE A 61 5.48 83.55 36.07
N ALA A 62 4.43 83.62 36.90
CA ALA A 62 3.05 83.60 36.44
C ALA A 62 2.75 84.78 35.49
N CYS A 63 3.22 86.00 35.79
CA CYS A 63 3.05 87.15 34.89
C CYS A 63 3.78 86.97 33.55
N VAL A 64 5.01 86.45 33.56
CA VAL A 64 5.75 86.18 32.31
C VAL A 64 5.04 85.09 31.49
N LEU A 65 4.51 84.06 32.16
CA LEU A 65 3.76 83.00 31.48
C LEU A 65 2.43 83.51 30.94
N GLU A 66 1.75 84.42 31.62
CA GLU A 66 0.53 85.08 31.16
C GLU A 66 0.77 85.84 29.84
N ASP A 67 1.84 86.63 29.79
CA ASP A 67 2.27 87.30 28.55
C ASP A 67 2.55 86.29 27.42
N THR A 68 3.15 85.13 27.73
CA THR A 68 3.40 84.08 26.72
C THR A 68 2.14 83.36 26.26
N VAL A 69 1.17 83.16 27.15
CA VAL A 69 -0.14 82.58 26.82
C VAL A 69 -0.93 83.52 25.93
N ASP A 70 -0.87 84.82 26.20
CA ASP A 70 -1.47 85.85 25.35
C ASP A 70 -0.82 85.88 23.97
N GLN A 71 0.51 85.83 23.90
CA GLN A 71 1.24 85.73 22.63
C GLN A 71 0.86 84.45 21.86
N LEU A 72 0.80 83.29 22.50
CA LEU A 72 0.33 82.04 21.88
C LEU A 72 -1.14 82.12 21.46
N GLY A 73 -1.96 82.86 22.21
CA GLY A 73 -3.35 83.17 21.86
C GLY A 73 -3.45 84.02 20.58
N THR A 74 -2.57 85.00 20.41
CA THR A 74 -2.51 85.77 19.14
C THR A 74 -2.05 84.91 17.97
N ILE A 75 -1.07 84.01 18.19
CA ILE A 75 -0.58 83.07 17.17
C ILE A 75 -1.70 82.10 16.75
N SER A 76 -2.43 81.55 17.72
CA SER A 76 -3.57 80.66 17.45
C SER A 76 -4.73 81.35 16.71
N ASN A 77 -4.79 82.68 16.72
CA ASN A 77 -5.84 83.48 16.10
C ASN A 77 -5.39 84.17 14.80
N MET A 78 -4.19 83.90 14.29
CA MET A 78 -3.75 84.43 13.00
C MET A 78 -4.65 83.94 11.85
N ALA A 79 -4.97 84.85 10.93
CA ALA A 79 -5.79 84.55 9.76
C ALA A 79 -5.10 83.50 8.88
N GLY A 80 -5.80 82.39 8.60
CA GLY A 80 -5.31 81.31 7.73
C GLY A 80 -4.91 80.01 8.44
N LEU A 81 -4.86 79.99 9.77
CA LEU A 81 -4.76 78.73 10.51
C LEU A 81 -6.15 78.06 10.61
N PRO A 82 -6.21 76.71 10.63
CA PRO A 82 -7.44 75.99 10.96
C PRO A 82 -7.99 76.48 12.31
N ARG A 83 -9.21 76.11 12.71
CA ARG A 83 -9.68 76.34 14.09
C ARG A 83 -9.91 75.00 14.75
N ILE A 84 -9.20 74.73 15.85
CA ILE A 84 -9.53 73.57 16.68
C ILE A 84 -10.88 73.85 17.33
N ARG A 85 -11.90 73.13 16.85
CA ARG A 85 -13.17 73.04 17.59
C ARG A 85 -12.88 72.25 18.87
N LYS A 86 -13.10 72.88 20.03
CA LYS A 86 -13.14 72.15 21.31
C LYS A 86 -14.16 71.03 21.15
N LYS A 87 -13.75 69.79 21.40
CA LYS A 87 -14.66 68.65 21.37
C LYS A 87 -15.65 68.83 22.52
N ASN A 88 -16.94 68.87 22.19
CA ASN A 88 -18.00 68.67 23.17
C ASN A 88 -17.97 67.21 23.64
N GLU A 89 -18.45 66.95 24.85
CA GLU A 89 -18.42 65.68 25.59
C GLU A 89 -19.16 64.49 24.96
N GLU A 90 -19.51 64.53 23.68
CA GLU A 90 -20.16 63.43 22.97
C GLU A 90 -19.12 62.71 22.10
N GLY A 91 -18.54 61.65 22.68
CA GLY A 91 -17.54 60.78 22.08
C GLY A 91 -18.04 60.10 20.79
N LYS A 92 -17.67 60.68 19.64
CA LYS A 92 -17.55 59.96 18.37
C LYS A 92 -16.29 60.40 17.65
N ILE A 93 -15.19 59.70 17.93
CA ILE A 93 -14.01 59.64 17.06
C ILE A 93 -13.66 58.18 16.94
N ASP A 94 -14.31 57.45 16.02
CA ASP A 94 -13.79 56.12 15.65
C ASP A 94 -14.31 55.60 14.30
N GLU A 95 -14.36 56.46 13.28
CA GLU A 95 -14.65 56.01 11.90
C GLU A 95 -13.52 56.30 10.90
N THR A 96 -12.51 57.11 11.25
CA THR A 96 -11.56 57.62 10.25
C THR A 96 -10.33 56.75 10.00
N LEU A 97 -9.96 55.83 10.90
CA LEU A 97 -8.74 55.03 10.73
C LEU A 97 -8.94 53.76 9.87
N GLU A 98 -10.12 53.14 9.96
CA GLU A 98 -10.51 51.97 9.17
C GLU A 98 -10.84 52.34 7.71
N GLU A 99 -11.41 53.53 7.47
CA GLU A 99 -11.66 54.03 6.12
C GLU A 99 -10.38 54.45 5.38
N LEU A 100 -9.38 54.97 6.10
CA LEU A 100 -8.06 55.27 5.53
C LEU A 100 -7.36 54.01 5.04
N LYS A 101 -7.45 52.89 5.78
CA LYS A 101 -6.83 51.62 5.39
C LYS A 101 -7.45 51.01 4.12
N ARG A 102 -8.75 51.21 3.88
CA ARG A 102 -9.43 50.74 2.66
C ARG A 102 -9.00 51.49 1.39
N HIS A 103 -8.47 52.71 1.52
CA HIS A 103 -8.17 53.58 0.36
C HIS A 103 -6.69 53.61 -0.05
N ILE A 104 -5.79 52.98 0.70
CA ILE A 104 -4.36 52.87 0.34
C ILE A 104 -4.14 51.97 -0.89
N GLY A 105 -5.13 51.16 -1.29
CA GLY A 105 -5.07 50.27 -2.46
C GLY A 105 -5.34 50.92 -3.83
N SER A 106 -5.79 52.18 -3.89
CA SER A 106 -6.09 52.87 -5.16
C SER A 106 -5.32 54.19 -5.24
N GLY A 107 -4.40 54.28 -6.20
CA GLY A 107 -3.36 55.31 -6.31
C GLY A 107 -3.79 56.75 -6.62
N ASN A 108 -4.83 57.28 -5.97
CA ASN A 108 -5.12 58.72 -5.94
C ASN A 108 -5.50 59.12 -4.51
N ILE A 109 -4.53 59.68 -3.78
CA ILE A 109 -4.67 60.07 -2.37
C ILE A 109 -5.40 61.43 -2.32
N PHE A 110 -6.67 61.43 -1.93
CA PHE A 110 -7.43 62.62 -1.56
C PHE A 110 -7.89 62.49 -0.10
N ASP A 111 -7.75 63.57 0.68
CA ASP A 111 -8.18 63.64 2.07
C ASP A 111 -9.70 63.94 2.13
N PRO A 112 -10.52 63.08 2.80
CA PRO A 112 -11.98 63.17 2.77
C PRO A 112 -12.57 64.47 3.33
N GLU A 113 -11.84 65.25 4.13
CA GLU A 113 -12.36 66.50 4.71
C GLU A 113 -12.20 67.74 3.80
N ILE A 114 -11.27 67.71 2.84
CA ILE A 114 -10.85 68.92 2.09
C ILE A 114 -11.05 68.75 0.58
N LEU A 115 -11.09 67.50 0.09
CA LEU A 115 -11.14 67.18 -1.35
C LEU A 115 -9.99 67.85 -2.15
N ALA A 116 -8.84 68.06 -1.53
CA ALA A 116 -7.65 68.65 -2.15
C ALA A 116 -6.58 67.60 -2.46
N PRO A 117 -5.69 67.84 -3.45
CA PRO A 117 -4.58 66.93 -3.79
C PRO A 117 -3.75 66.57 -2.55
N ALA A 118 -3.20 65.35 -2.51
CA ALA A 118 -2.44 64.79 -1.38
C ALA A 118 -1.42 65.76 -0.73
N GLU A 119 -0.80 66.63 -1.54
CA GLU A 119 0.21 67.59 -1.10
C GLU A 119 -0.41 68.77 -0.31
N GLU A 120 -1.57 69.29 -0.73
CA GLU A 120 -2.32 70.32 -0.01
C GLU A 120 -2.99 69.75 1.25
N ALA A 121 -3.46 68.50 1.20
CA ALA A 121 -3.97 67.78 2.37
C ALA A 121 -2.88 67.57 3.44
N LEU A 122 -1.67 67.18 3.03
CA LEU A 122 -0.53 67.03 3.94
C LEU A 122 -0.13 68.38 4.56
N GLN A 123 -0.19 69.48 3.80
CA GLN A 123 0.03 70.82 4.33
C GLN A 123 -1.03 71.21 5.36
N TYR A 124 -2.30 70.93 5.09
CA TYR A 124 -3.38 71.16 6.04
C TYR A 124 -3.23 70.34 7.31
N GLN A 125 -2.89 69.05 7.21
CA GLN A 125 -2.64 68.21 8.39
C GLN A 125 -1.45 68.71 9.22
N LYS A 126 -0.38 69.20 8.58
CA LYS A 126 0.74 69.85 9.28
C LYS A 126 0.29 71.11 10.02
N LEU A 127 -0.55 71.94 9.40
CA LEU A 127 -1.12 73.14 10.03
C LEU A 127 -2.06 72.79 11.19
N LEU A 128 -2.86 71.73 11.05
CA LEU A 128 -3.76 71.22 12.08
C LEU A 128 -2.99 70.62 13.26
N LYS A 129 -1.91 69.88 13.00
CA LYS A 129 -0.98 69.42 14.05
C LYS A 129 -0.34 70.60 14.77
N PHE A 130 0.21 71.57 14.03
CA PHE A 130 0.80 72.77 14.61
C PHE A 130 -0.19 73.49 15.53
N GLN A 131 -1.44 73.65 15.10
CA GLN A 131 -2.44 74.25 15.94
C GLN A 131 -2.75 73.42 17.19
N LYS A 132 -2.78 72.09 17.08
CA LYS A 132 -3.01 71.18 18.22
C LYS A 132 -1.88 71.33 19.23
N ASP A 133 -0.65 71.39 18.75
CA ASP A 133 0.54 71.59 19.56
C ASP A 133 0.50 72.96 20.26
N VAL A 134 0.13 74.04 19.55
CA VAL A 134 -0.04 75.39 20.12
C VAL A 134 -1.13 75.43 21.19
N HIS A 135 -2.29 74.80 20.95
CA HIS A 135 -3.38 74.75 21.93
C HIS A 135 -2.99 73.95 23.17
N LEU A 136 -2.30 72.83 22.99
CA LEU A 136 -1.82 71.97 24.07
C LEU A 136 -0.76 72.64 24.93
N VAL A 137 0.20 73.34 24.33
CA VAL A 137 1.19 74.15 25.06
C VAL A 137 0.48 75.25 25.85
N ARG A 138 -0.48 75.94 25.21
CA ARG A 138 -1.27 76.96 25.87
C ARG A 138 -2.05 76.40 27.08
N ASP A 139 -2.72 75.27 26.93
CA ASP A 139 -3.51 74.65 28.00
C ASP A 139 -2.61 74.23 29.18
N ILE A 140 -1.42 73.70 28.90
CA ILE A 140 -0.42 73.35 29.93
C ILE A 140 0.08 74.61 30.65
N LEU A 141 0.36 75.68 29.91
CA LEU A 141 0.81 76.95 30.49
C LEU A 141 -0.30 77.62 31.32
N GLU A 142 -1.55 77.62 30.87
CA GLU A 142 -2.71 78.10 31.64
C GLU A 142 -2.89 77.29 32.93
N GLN A 143 -2.76 75.96 32.89
CA GLN A 143 -2.78 75.11 34.09
C GLN A 143 -1.60 75.42 35.03
N THR A 144 -0.41 75.69 34.48
CA THR A 144 0.80 76.02 35.26
C THR A 144 0.68 77.39 35.92
N ILE A 145 0.13 78.40 35.24
CA ILE A 145 -0.17 79.73 35.81
C ILE A 145 -1.15 79.61 36.97
N ASN A 146 -2.23 78.84 36.79
CA ASN A 146 -3.21 78.62 37.85
C ASN A 146 -2.60 77.93 39.08
N ASN A 147 -1.71 76.95 38.88
CA ASN A 147 -1.02 76.27 39.98
C ASN A 147 0.03 77.16 40.66
N LEU A 148 0.77 77.98 39.90
CA LEU A 148 1.68 78.98 40.45
C LEU A 148 0.94 80.05 41.26
N ALA A 149 -0.25 80.47 40.83
CA ALA A 149 -1.06 81.48 41.51
C ALA A 149 -1.76 80.96 42.78
N THR A 150 -2.12 79.67 42.84
CA THR A 150 -2.90 79.08 43.94
C THR A 150 -2.06 78.29 44.93
N LEU A 151 -1.02 77.59 44.47
CA LEU A 151 -0.24 76.62 45.25
C LEU A 151 1.26 76.95 45.27
N ASN A 152 1.73 77.95 44.51
CA ASN A 152 3.15 78.31 44.32
C ASN A 152 4.04 77.15 43.82
N ASN A 153 3.47 76.18 43.09
CA ASN A 153 4.19 75.04 42.54
C ASN A 153 4.01 74.93 41.01
N PHE A 154 4.92 74.20 40.36
CA PHE A 154 4.88 73.93 38.91
C PHE A 154 4.80 72.42 38.58
N ASP A 155 4.33 71.61 39.53
CA ASP A 155 4.23 70.14 39.40
C ASP A 155 3.49 69.70 38.13
N CYS A 156 2.43 70.42 37.73
CA CYS A 156 1.67 70.10 36.53
C CYS A 156 2.52 70.14 35.25
N LEU A 157 3.50 71.05 35.19
CA LEU A 157 4.43 71.12 34.05
C LEU A 157 5.39 69.93 34.07
N VAL A 158 5.92 69.59 35.25
CA VAL A 158 6.83 68.44 35.45
C VAL A 158 6.14 67.13 35.10
N ASP A 159 4.92 66.90 35.60
CA ASP A 159 4.13 65.71 35.30
C ASP A 159 3.83 65.58 33.80
N LYS A 160 3.50 66.69 33.13
CA LYS A 160 3.27 66.69 31.68
C LYS A 160 4.55 66.42 30.89
N ILE A 161 5.68 66.97 31.29
CA ILE A 161 6.98 66.69 30.68
C ILE A 161 7.35 65.21 30.84
N ASN A 162 7.17 64.64 32.03
CA ASN A 162 7.41 63.22 32.29
C ASN A 162 6.48 62.31 31.46
N GLU A 163 5.20 62.71 31.32
CA GLU A 163 4.25 62.01 30.43
C GLU A 163 4.74 62.03 28.97
N TYR A 164 5.25 63.16 28.48
CA TYR A 164 5.83 63.26 27.13
C TYR A 164 7.09 62.42 26.95
N GLN A 165 8.00 62.45 27.91
CA GLN A 165 9.21 61.63 27.88
C GLN A 165 8.85 60.14 27.85
N THR A 166 7.92 59.71 28.70
CA THR A 166 7.43 58.33 28.75
C THR A 166 6.80 57.92 27.41
N LYS A 167 5.91 58.74 26.85
CA LYS A 167 5.32 58.48 25.53
C LYS A 167 6.37 58.37 24.43
N ARG A 168 7.40 59.22 24.45
CA ARG A 168 8.49 59.20 23.47
C ARG A 168 9.32 57.92 23.55
N VAL A 169 9.59 57.43 24.76
CA VAL A 169 10.26 56.13 24.95
C VAL A 169 9.38 54.98 24.47
N GLN A 170 8.10 54.99 24.83
CA GLN A 170 7.13 53.98 24.36
C GLN A 170 7.01 53.95 22.83
N GLU A 171 6.96 55.10 22.17
CA GLU A 171 6.92 55.20 20.71
C GLU A 171 8.20 54.61 20.08
N LYS A 172 9.37 54.91 20.65
CA LYS A 172 10.64 54.35 20.18
C LYS A 172 10.66 52.82 20.32
N ASN A 173 10.28 52.29 21.50
CA ASN A 173 10.24 50.85 21.76
C ASN A 173 9.22 50.15 20.85
N PHE A 174 8.06 50.78 20.62
CA PHE A 174 7.05 50.26 19.70
C PHE A 174 7.58 50.19 18.26
N LEU A 175 8.30 51.22 17.80
CA LEU A 175 8.88 51.25 16.47
C LEU A 175 9.96 50.17 16.28
N GLU A 176 10.79 49.96 17.30
CA GLU A 176 11.82 48.92 17.32
C GLU A 176 11.19 47.52 17.30
N SER A 177 10.21 47.25 18.16
CA SER A 177 9.47 45.99 18.15
C SER A 177 8.73 45.74 16.83
N ALA A 178 8.15 46.79 16.22
CA ALA A 178 7.52 46.67 14.91
C ALA A 178 8.52 46.33 13.80
N ARG A 179 9.75 46.87 13.88
CA ARG A 179 10.84 46.53 12.96
C ARG A 179 11.27 45.07 13.12
N GLU A 180 11.51 44.62 14.35
CA GLU A 180 11.89 43.25 14.64
C GLU A 180 10.82 42.25 14.19
N ASN A 181 9.54 42.54 14.47
CA ASN A 181 8.43 41.69 14.04
C ASN A 181 8.33 41.62 12.51
N ARG A 182 8.64 42.71 11.81
CA ARG A 182 8.67 42.72 10.34
C ARG A 182 9.80 41.83 9.80
N GLU A 183 10.98 41.88 10.42
CA GLU A 183 12.11 41.03 10.04
C GLU A 183 11.82 39.55 10.32
N LYS A 184 11.26 39.24 11.49
CA LYS A 184 10.79 37.89 11.82
C LYS A 184 9.76 37.37 10.83
N LEU A 185 8.78 38.21 10.46
CA LEU A 185 7.77 37.85 9.47
C LEU A 185 8.39 37.53 8.11
N GLU A 186 9.34 38.35 7.65
CA GLU A 186 10.04 38.12 6.37
C GLU A 186 10.84 36.80 6.40
N ASN A 187 11.53 36.52 7.50
CA ASN A 187 12.29 35.28 7.66
C ASN A 187 11.37 34.06 7.72
N LEU A 188 10.25 34.15 8.43
CA LEU A 188 9.27 33.07 8.53
C LEU A 188 8.61 32.80 7.18
N GLN A 189 8.34 33.85 6.40
CA GLN A 189 7.80 33.71 5.06
C GLN A 189 8.78 33.00 4.11
N LYS A 190 10.07 33.35 4.18
CA LYS A 190 11.12 32.66 3.41
C LYS A 190 11.24 31.18 3.82
N ALA A 191 11.24 30.90 5.12
CA ALA A 191 11.30 29.53 5.62
C ALA A 191 10.10 28.69 5.14
N PHE A 192 8.90 29.28 5.20
CA PHE A 192 7.68 28.64 4.71
C PHE A 192 7.75 28.37 3.20
N ASP A 193 8.23 29.31 2.39
CA ASP A 193 8.35 29.12 0.94
C ASP A 193 9.37 28.01 0.59
N ILE A 194 10.47 27.90 1.35
CA ILE A 194 11.46 26.83 1.20
C ILE A 194 10.85 25.47 1.57
N GLU A 195 10.25 25.36 2.77
CA GLU A 195 9.63 24.12 3.25
C GLU A 195 8.53 23.65 2.30
N LYS A 196 7.71 24.58 1.80
CA LYS A 196 6.69 24.28 0.79
C LYS A 196 7.31 23.73 -0.50
N SER A 197 8.37 24.37 -1.01
CA SER A 197 9.05 23.90 -2.22
C SER A 197 9.70 22.53 -2.04
N GLU A 198 10.21 22.24 -0.85
CA GLU A 198 10.80 20.94 -0.52
C GLU A 198 9.74 19.85 -0.43
N ALA A 199 8.62 20.12 0.24
CA ALA A 199 7.48 19.20 0.30
C ALA A 199 6.89 18.93 -1.09
N GLU A 200 6.79 19.93 -1.97
CA GLU A 200 6.35 19.75 -3.35
C GLU A 200 7.32 18.85 -4.16
N ARG A 201 8.63 19.01 -3.95
CA ARG A 201 9.65 18.15 -4.57
C ARG A 201 9.54 16.72 -4.08
N GLU A 202 9.41 16.51 -2.77
CA GLU A 202 9.29 15.17 -2.18
C GLU A 202 8.03 14.45 -2.68
N ILE A 203 6.89 15.16 -2.76
CA ILE A 203 5.66 14.63 -3.35
C ILE A 203 5.90 14.20 -4.79
N GLN A 204 6.62 14.99 -5.58
CA GLN A 204 6.94 14.64 -6.96
C GLN A 204 7.84 13.40 -7.05
N GLU A 205 8.91 13.34 -6.25
CA GLU A 205 9.84 12.19 -6.21
C GLU A 205 9.11 10.90 -5.81
N LYS A 206 8.27 10.95 -4.77
CA LYS A 206 7.47 9.81 -4.35
C LYS A 206 6.42 9.41 -5.39
N SER A 207 5.83 10.37 -6.10
CA SER A 207 4.91 10.09 -7.21
C SER A 207 5.62 9.37 -8.38
N GLU A 208 6.84 9.78 -8.71
CA GLU A 208 7.68 9.12 -9.73
C GLU A 208 8.08 7.71 -9.30
N GLU A 209 8.44 7.50 -8.03
CA GLU A 209 8.74 6.20 -7.43
C GLU A 209 7.53 5.26 -7.51
N ILE A 210 6.34 5.74 -7.12
CA ILE A 210 5.08 4.99 -7.26
C ILE A 210 4.82 4.61 -8.72
N GLY A 211 5.12 5.50 -9.66
CA GLY A 211 5.02 5.22 -11.10
C GLY A 211 5.90 4.05 -11.54
N LYS A 212 7.19 4.07 -11.16
CA LYS A 212 8.14 3.00 -11.48
C LYS A 212 7.71 1.65 -10.90
N ILE A 213 7.38 1.62 -9.61
CA ILE A 213 6.95 0.40 -8.93
C ILE A 213 5.68 -0.17 -9.58
N LYS A 214 4.73 0.70 -9.96
CA LYS A 214 3.53 0.28 -10.68
C LYS A 214 3.86 -0.39 -12.01
N ASP A 215 4.75 0.21 -12.80
CA ASP A 215 5.17 -0.35 -14.09
C ASP A 215 5.88 -1.71 -13.91
N GLU A 216 6.71 -1.86 -12.87
CA GLU A 216 7.35 -3.13 -12.52
C GLU A 216 6.35 -4.22 -12.12
N ILE A 217 5.33 -3.87 -11.35
CA ILE A 217 4.24 -4.79 -11.00
C ILE A 217 3.48 -5.21 -12.26
N GLU A 218 3.12 -4.27 -13.14
CA GLU A 218 2.40 -4.57 -14.38
C GLU A 218 3.24 -5.48 -15.31
N ASN A 219 4.54 -5.20 -15.44
CA ASN A 219 5.47 -6.05 -16.18
C ASN A 219 5.55 -7.46 -15.58
N THR A 220 5.67 -7.58 -14.26
CA THR A 220 5.73 -8.88 -13.57
C THR A 220 4.44 -9.67 -13.75
N ILE A 221 3.27 -9.02 -13.66
CA ILE A 221 1.98 -9.65 -13.91
C ILE A 221 1.91 -10.15 -15.36
N PHE A 222 2.35 -9.34 -16.32
CA PHE A 222 2.37 -9.73 -17.72
C PHE A 222 3.29 -10.94 -17.97
N GLU A 223 4.52 -10.90 -17.45
CA GLU A 223 5.47 -12.00 -17.54
C GLU A 223 4.93 -13.28 -16.92
N ASN A 224 4.39 -13.20 -15.71
CA ASN A 224 3.79 -14.35 -15.02
C ASN A 224 2.59 -14.89 -15.79
N GLY A 225 1.77 -14.03 -16.38
CA GLY A 225 0.68 -14.43 -17.26
C GLY A 225 1.17 -15.20 -18.50
N VAL A 226 2.29 -14.79 -19.10
CA VAL A 226 2.91 -15.51 -20.22
C VAL A 226 3.47 -16.86 -19.75
N LYS A 227 4.23 -16.88 -18.64
CA LYS A 227 4.82 -18.09 -18.04
C LYS A 227 3.73 -19.11 -17.69
N MET A 228 2.63 -18.68 -17.07
CA MET A 228 1.52 -19.54 -16.70
C MET A 228 0.82 -20.16 -17.92
N ARG A 229 0.58 -19.35 -18.97
CA ARG A 229 0.02 -19.86 -20.23
C ARG A 229 0.94 -20.87 -20.90
N TYR A 230 2.25 -20.64 -20.87
CA TYR A 230 3.23 -21.57 -21.41
C TYR A 230 3.21 -22.90 -20.65
N VAL A 231 3.29 -22.87 -19.32
CA VAL A 231 3.25 -24.07 -18.47
C VAL A 231 1.95 -24.85 -18.69
N SER A 232 0.81 -24.17 -18.73
CA SER A 232 -0.49 -24.81 -18.96
C SER A 232 -0.53 -25.52 -20.33
N LYS A 233 -0.03 -24.88 -21.39
CA LYS A 233 0.06 -25.51 -22.72
C LYS A 233 1.00 -26.69 -22.72
N TRP A 234 2.15 -26.56 -22.07
CA TRP A 234 3.14 -27.64 -21.97
C TRP A 234 2.57 -28.86 -21.22
N GLU A 235 1.89 -28.64 -20.10
CA GLU A 235 1.24 -29.69 -19.32
C GLU A 235 0.13 -30.38 -20.11
N ASN A 236 -0.71 -29.61 -20.81
CA ASN A 236 -1.76 -30.16 -21.67
C ASN A 236 -1.16 -31.04 -22.78
N SER A 237 -0.17 -30.54 -23.53
CA SER A 237 0.50 -31.33 -24.57
C SER A 237 1.19 -32.58 -24.02
N ARG A 238 1.77 -32.50 -22.81
CA ARG A 238 2.37 -33.66 -22.15
C ARG A 238 1.33 -34.71 -21.76
N THR A 239 0.18 -34.26 -21.29
CA THR A 239 -0.95 -35.13 -20.93
C THR A 239 -1.54 -35.78 -22.17
N GLU A 240 -1.76 -35.03 -23.25
CA GLU A 240 -2.21 -35.54 -24.55
C GLU A 240 -1.27 -36.61 -25.09
N LEU A 241 0.05 -36.36 -25.07
CA LEU A 241 1.05 -37.34 -25.51
C LEU A 241 1.03 -38.59 -24.63
N ASN A 242 0.92 -38.44 -23.32
CA ASN A 242 0.88 -39.59 -22.41
C ASN A 242 -0.37 -40.45 -22.65
N ASN A 243 -1.53 -39.83 -22.79
CA ASN A 243 -2.77 -40.53 -23.14
C ASN A 243 -2.62 -41.27 -24.47
N PHE A 244 -2.07 -40.62 -25.50
CA PHE A 244 -1.82 -41.25 -26.79
C PHE A 244 -0.90 -42.48 -26.69
N ILE A 245 0.16 -42.40 -25.89
CA ILE A 245 1.06 -43.55 -25.65
C ILE A 245 0.30 -44.67 -24.96
N ILE A 246 -0.46 -44.37 -23.90
CA ILE A 246 -1.26 -45.35 -23.16
C ILE A 246 -2.24 -46.04 -24.11
N ASP A 247 -3.05 -45.27 -24.84
CA ASP A 247 -4.05 -45.79 -25.78
C ASP A 247 -3.41 -46.69 -26.83
N THR A 248 -2.27 -46.27 -27.41
CA THR A 248 -1.54 -47.06 -28.40
C THR A 248 -1.00 -48.35 -27.80
N THR A 249 -0.46 -48.31 -26.58
CA THR A 249 0.04 -49.52 -25.90
C THR A 249 -1.08 -50.47 -25.54
N GLU A 250 -2.22 -49.95 -25.07
CA GLU A 250 -3.41 -50.73 -24.74
C GLU A 250 -3.97 -51.40 -26.00
N GLU A 251 -4.10 -50.67 -27.10
CA GLU A 251 -4.54 -51.23 -28.39
C GLU A 251 -3.62 -52.36 -28.86
N ASN A 252 -2.30 -52.18 -28.73
CA ASN A 252 -1.33 -53.23 -29.07
C ASN A 252 -1.52 -54.50 -28.20
N TYR A 253 -1.73 -54.36 -26.89
CA TYR A 253 -2.01 -55.50 -26.02
C TYR A 253 -3.35 -56.16 -26.33
N LEU A 254 -4.40 -55.38 -26.60
CA LEU A 254 -5.71 -55.89 -27.00
C LEU A 254 -5.63 -56.68 -28.30
N ASN A 255 -4.88 -56.18 -29.29
CA ASN A 255 -4.65 -56.89 -30.54
C ASN A 255 -3.88 -58.21 -30.31
N LYS A 256 -2.86 -58.20 -29.45
CA LYS A 256 -2.13 -59.42 -29.09
C LYS A 256 -3.01 -60.45 -28.38
N ILE A 257 -3.88 -60.01 -27.46
CA ILE A 257 -4.87 -60.87 -26.80
C ILE A 257 -5.82 -61.48 -27.83
N LYS A 258 -6.33 -60.68 -28.78
CA LYS A 258 -7.20 -61.18 -29.86
C LYS A 258 -6.48 -62.24 -30.70
N THR A 259 -5.25 -62.00 -31.12
CA THR A 259 -4.46 -62.98 -31.88
C THR A 259 -4.28 -64.28 -31.09
N LEU A 260 -3.84 -64.21 -29.83
CA LEU A 260 -3.66 -65.39 -28.98
C LEU A 260 -4.98 -66.15 -28.77
N ASN A 261 -6.10 -65.46 -28.56
CA ASN A 261 -7.40 -66.11 -28.46
C ASN A 261 -7.76 -66.86 -29.75
N THR A 262 -7.49 -66.29 -30.93
CA THR A 262 -7.72 -67.00 -32.19
C THR A 262 -6.82 -68.22 -32.36
N GLU A 263 -5.57 -68.18 -31.86
CA GLU A 263 -4.66 -69.33 -31.86
C GLU A 263 -5.15 -70.43 -30.91
N ILE A 264 -5.56 -70.07 -29.69
CA ILE A 264 -6.13 -71.01 -28.72
C ILE A 264 -7.38 -71.69 -29.28
N GLU A 265 -8.30 -70.95 -29.92
CA GLU A 265 -9.50 -71.56 -30.52
C GLU A 265 -9.16 -72.49 -31.69
N ARG A 266 -8.11 -72.18 -32.47
CA ARG A 266 -7.60 -73.10 -33.49
C ARG A 266 -6.99 -74.36 -32.88
N GLU A 267 -6.16 -74.24 -31.85
CA GLU A 267 -5.58 -75.39 -31.15
C GLU A 267 -6.65 -76.27 -30.51
N LYS A 268 -7.66 -75.69 -29.85
CA LYS A 268 -8.81 -76.43 -29.31
C LYS A 268 -9.53 -77.21 -30.40
N ARG A 269 -9.75 -76.60 -31.56
CA ARG A 269 -10.38 -77.27 -32.71
C ARG A 269 -9.53 -78.44 -33.20
N ILE A 270 -8.24 -78.23 -33.44
CA ILE A 270 -7.33 -79.29 -33.89
C ILE A 270 -7.26 -80.42 -32.87
N ASN A 271 -7.15 -80.09 -31.58
CA ASN A 271 -7.14 -81.09 -30.51
C ASN A 271 -8.42 -81.93 -30.50
N LYS A 272 -9.58 -81.31 -30.68
CA LYS A 272 -10.85 -82.04 -30.81
C LYS A 272 -10.88 -82.95 -32.03
N GLU A 273 -10.34 -82.50 -33.17
CA GLU A 273 -10.23 -83.32 -34.39
C GLU A 273 -9.30 -84.54 -34.15
N ILE A 274 -8.17 -84.34 -33.45
CA ILE A 274 -7.25 -85.42 -33.05
C ILE A 274 -7.93 -86.40 -32.08
N GLU A 275 -8.60 -85.89 -31.03
CA GLU A 275 -9.33 -86.73 -30.07
C GLU A 275 -10.41 -87.57 -30.75
N THR A 276 -11.13 -86.96 -31.70
CA THR A 276 -12.16 -87.66 -32.51
C THR A 276 -11.51 -88.76 -33.36
N TYR A 277 -10.41 -88.45 -34.05
CA TYR A 277 -9.68 -89.44 -34.84
C TYR A 277 -9.17 -90.60 -33.98
N ILE A 278 -8.55 -90.32 -32.84
CA ILE A 278 -8.07 -91.35 -31.90
C ILE A 278 -9.23 -92.22 -31.44
N SER A 279 -10.35 -91.62 -31.03
CA SER A 279 -11.54 -92.35 -30.57
C SER A 279 -12.10 -93.27 -31.67
N GLN A 280 -12.20 -92.77 -32.91
CA GLN A 280 -12.63 -93.57 -34.06
C GLN A 280 -11.68 -94.73 -34.35
N THR A 281 -10.36 -94.48 -34.35
CA THR A 281 -9.39 -95.56 -34.57
C THR A 281 -9.41 -96.60 -33.44
N GLN A 282 -9.66 -96.18 -32.20
CA GLN A 282 -9.80 -97.09 -31.07
C GLN A 282 -11.03 -97.99 -31.26
N GLU A 283 -12.19 -97.40 -31.61
CA GLU A 283 -13.43 -98.13 -31.92
C GLU A 283 -13.20 -99.14 -33.05
N GLU A 284 -12.53 -98.73 -34.15
CA GLU A 284 -12.17 -99.64 -35.25
C GLU A 284 -11.28 -100.81 -34.81
N TYR A 285 -10.37 -100.59 -33.84
CA TYR A 285 -9.53 -101.67 -33.30
C TYR A 285 -10.32 -102.57 -32.34
N GLU A 286 -11.23 -102.01 -31.54
CA GLU A 286 -12.14 -102.77 -30.67
C GLU A 286 -13.05 -103.67 -31.51
N ASP A 287 -13.63 -103.16 -32.59
CA ASP A 287 -14.44 -103.93 -33.54
C ASP A 287 -13.66 -105.08 -34.17
N LYS A 288 -12.41 -104.82 -34.61
CA LYS A 288 -11.54 -105.89 -35.13
C LYS A 288 -11.22 -106.93 -34.07
N ILE A 289 -10.98 -106.52 -32.82
CA ILE A 289 -10.75 -107.47 -31.72
C ILE A 289 -11.98 -108.34 -31.51
N LEU A 290 -13.19 -107.75 -31.51
CA LEU A 290 -14.44 -108.50 -31.41
C LEU A 290 -14.63 -109.48 -32.58
N GLU A 291 -14.36 -109.05 -33.81
CA GLU A 291 -14.39 -109.91 -35.01
C GLU A 291 -13.44 -111.11 -34.86
N TRP A 292 -12.20 -110.86 -34.43
CA TRP A 292 -11.22 -111.93 -34.22
C TRP A 292 -11.59 -112.87 -33.06
N MET A 293 -12.22 -112.35 -32.00
CA MET A 293 -12.73 -113.16 -30.90
C MET A 293 -13.87 -114.07 -31.37
N GLU A 294 -14.87 -113.54 -32.08
CA GLU A 294 -15.99 -114.33 -32.61
C GLU A 294 -15.50 -115.40 -33.60
N ARG A 295 -14.53 -115.05 -34.45
CA ARG A 295 -13.88 -116.01 -35.35
C ARG A 295 -13.15 -117.11 -34.57
N TYR A 296 -12.43 -116.76 -33.51
CA TYR A 296 -11.73 -117.75 -32.70
C TYR A 296 -12.69 -118.69 -31.97
N ASP A 297 -13.78 -118.15 -31.41
CA ASP A 297 -14.84 -118.93 -30.76
C ASP A 297 -15.51 -119.90 -31.74
N THR A 298 -15.86 -119.44 -32.95
CA THR A 298 -16.43 -120.31 -33.99
C THR A 298 -15.45 -121.38 -34.49
N GLU A 299 -14.15 -121.07 -34.63
CA GLU A 299 -13.11 -122.05 -34.96
C GLU A 299 -12.94 -123.08 -33.83
N ILE A 300 -13.03 -122.68 -32.56
CA ILE A 300 -13.04 -123.60 -31.41
C ILE A 300 -14.27 -124.51 -31.46
N GLU A 301 -15.46 -123.95 -31.63
CA GLU A 301 -16.71 -124.73 -31.70
C GLU A 301 -16.66 -125.76 -32.84
N GLN A 302 -16.11 -125.39 -34.01
CA GLN A 302 -15.89 -126.31 -35.13
C GLN A 302 -14.90 -127.42 -34.78
N LEU A 303 -13.76 -127.08 -34.15
CA LEU A 303 -12.77 -128.06 -33.72
C LEU A 303 -13.36 -129.02 -32.67
N ASP A 304 -14.16 -128.53 -31.73
CA ASP A 304 -14.84 -129.36 -30.74
C ASP A 304 -15.86 -130.30 -31.39
N MET A 305 -16.62 -129.81 -32.38
CA MET A 305 -17.52 -130.64 -33.19
C MET A 305 -16.74 -131.72 -33.95
N ASP A 306 -15.63 -131.38 -34.61
CA ASP A 306 -14.78 -132.34 -35.32
C ASP A 306 -14.20 -133.39 -34.36
N ILE A 307 -13.75 -132.99 -33.18
CA ILE A 307 -13.31 -133.91 -32.11
C ILE A 307 -14.45 -134.84 -31.72
N GLN A 308 -15.68 -134.35 -31.58
CA GLN A 308 -16.85 -135.16 -31.25
C GLN A 308 -17.17 -136.18 -32.36
N VAL A 309 -17.19 -135.74 -33.62
CA VAL A 309 -17.41 -136.63 -34.78
C VAL A 309 -16.33 -137.71 -34.86
N ILE A 310 -15.07 -137.36 -34.63
CA ILE A 310 -13.97 -138.33 -34.61
C ILE A 310 -14.13 -139.31 -33.45
N LYS A 311 -14.50 -138.85 -32.24
CA LYS A 311 -14.80 -139.72 -31.09
C LYS A 311 -15.93 -140.69 -31.39
N GLU A 312 -17.05 -140.22 -31.94
CA GLU A 312 -18.18 -141.08 -32.34
C GLU A 312 -17.76 -142.11 -33.41
N LYS A 313 -16.92 -141.71 -34.37
CA LYS A 313 -16.37 -142.61 -35.37
C LYS A 313 -15.46 -143.67 -34.75
N ILE A 314 -14.62 -143.29 -33.78
CA ILE A 314 -13.77 -144.21 -33.02
C ILE A 314 -14.66 -145.19 -32.23
N GLU A 315 -15.69 -144.72 -31.54
CA GLU A 315 -16.63 -145.57 -30.79
C GLU A 315 -17.37 -146.53 -31.72
N SER A 316 -17.87 -146.06 -32.87
CA SER A 316 -18.49 -146.93 -33.89
C SER A 316 -17.52 -147.98 -34.44
N GLN A 317 -16.25 -147.61 -34.68
CA GLN A 317 -15.23 -148.56 -35.09
C GLN A 317 -14.91 -149.58 -33.99
N GLN A 318 -14.84 -149.15 -32.73
CA GLN A 318 -14.68 -150.04 -31.59
C GLN A 318 -15.86 -151.00 -31.45
N LEU A 319 -17.09 -150.54 -31.67
CA LEU A 319 -18.29 -151.38 -31.69
C LEU A 319 -18.22 -152.43 -32.80
N LYS A 320 -17.91 -152.03 -34.04
CA LYS A 320 -17.72 -152.96 -35.17
C LYS A 320 -16.60 -153.96 -34.91
N TYR A 321 -15.48 -153.50 -34.32
CA TYR A 321 -14.39 -154.38 -33.95
C TYR A 321 -14.83 -155.39 -32.87
N ALA A 322 -15.63 -154.95 -31.89
CA ALA A 322 -16.21 -155.83 -30.88
C ALA A 322 -17.17 -156.86 -31.50
N GLU A 323 -18.03 -156.46 -32.45
CA GLU A 323 -18.91 -157.36 -33.21
C GLU A 323 -18.11 -158.39 -34.04
N VAL A 324 -17.08 -157.93 -34.76
CA VAL A 324 -16.19 -158.82 -35.53
C VAL A 324 -15.42 -159.75 -34.61
N LYS A 325 -14.95 -159.28 -33.46
CA LYS A 325 -14.30 -160.12 -32.46
C LYS A 325 -15.27 -161.16 -31.91
N ASN A 326 -16.51 -160.79 -31.63
CA ASN A 326 -17.53 -161.70 -31.13
C ASN A 326 -17.89 -162.78 -32.17
N THR A 327 -18.07 -162.40 -33.44
CA THR A 327 -18.25 -163.37 -34.54
C THR A 327 -17.01 -164.23 -34.73
N TYR A 328 -15.79 -163.71 -34.58
CA TYR A 328 -14.58 -164.53 -34.60
C TYR A 328 -14.52 -165.53 -33.44
N GLU A 329 -14.96 -165.14 -32.23
CA GLU A 329 -15.09 -166.03 -31.08
C GLU A 329 -16.20 -167.10 -31.29
N GLU A 330 -17.31 -166.75 -31.93
CA GLU A 330 -18.37 -167.69 -32.34
C GLU A 330 -17.86 -168.69 -33.39
N HIS A 331 -17.13 -168.23 -34.41
CA HIS A 331 -16.53 -169.09 -35.43
C HIS A 331 -15.41 -169.97 -34.86
N ARG A 332 -14.64 -169.48 -33.88
CA ARG A 332 -13.61 -170.28 -33.21
C ARG A 332 -14.22 -171.41 -32.37
N LYS A 333 -15.39 -171.20 -31.75
CA LYS A 333 -16.15 -172.26 -31.06
C LYS A 333 -16.75 -173.30 -32.00
N PHE A 334 -16.72 -173.07 -33.32
CA PHE A 334 -17.15 -174.03 -34.35
C PHE A 334 -15.98 -174.85 -34.94
N VAL A 335 -14.74 -174.54 -34.55
CA VAL A 335 -13.50 -175.19 -35.03
C VAL A 335 -12.78 -176.00 -33.91
N GLU A 336 -13.38 -176.07 -32.72
CA GLU A 336 -13.15 -177.11 -31.69
C GLU A 336 -14.37 -178.04 -31.64
#